data_AF-A0A2G6LLC8-F1
#
_entry.id   AF-A0A2G6LLC8-F1
#
_cell.length_a   1.000
_cell.length_b   1.000
_cell.length_c   1.000
_cell.angle_alpha   90.00
_cell.angle_beta   90.00
_cell.angle_gamma   90.00
#
_symmetry.space_group_name_H-M   'P 1'
#
loop_
_entity.id
_entity.type
_entity.pdbx_description
1 polymer ?
#
loop_
_entity_poly.entity_id
_entity_poly.type
_entity_poly.pdbx_seq_one_letter_code
_entity_poly.pdbx_strand_id
1 'polypeptide(L)' 'HGCTIGQLDKNALFYMKQRGIPHREAQALLLYAFTDEVVSRIKIPALKYWITELISDKLGVTLDVEI' A
#
# COMPACT_ATOMS: atom_id res chain seq x y z
N HIS A 1 -6.56 23.04 -10.42
CA HIS A 1 -6.72 22.22 -9.20
C HIS A 1 -7.63 21.07 -9.54
N GLY A 2 -7.08 19.88 -9.77
CA GLY A 2 -7.86 18.66 -9.99
C GLY A 2 -7.81 17.81 -8.74
N CYS A 3 -8.95 17.24 -8.35
CA CYS A 3 -9.03 16.28 -7.25
C CYS A 3 -9.74 15.03 -7.78
N THR A 4 -9.19 13.86 -7.50
CA THR A 4 -9.79 12.57 -7.82
C THR A 4 -10.18 11.87 -6.52
N ILE A 5 -11.35 11.24 -6.55
CA ILE A 5 -11.84 10.35 -5.50
C ILE A 5 -12.12 8.99 -6.13
N GLY A 6 -11.91 7.92 -5.38
CA GLY A 6 -12.08 6.57 -5.89
C GLY A 6 -12.26 5.54 -4.77
N GLN A 7 -12.67 4.35 -5.18
CA GLN A 7 -12.73 3.16 -4.32
C GLN A 7 -11.69 2.16 -4.79
N LEU A 8 -11.35 1.19 -3.92
CA LEU A 8 -10.48 0.08 -4.31
C LEU A 8 -11.09 -0.70 -5.48
N ASP A 9 -10.23 -1.08 -6.43
CA ASP A 9 -10.64 -1.92 -7.56
C ASP A 9 -11.01 -3.33 -7.07
N LYS A 10 -12.30 -3.63 -7.15
CA LYS A 10 -12.86 -4.93 -6.74
C LYS A 10 -12.36 -6.07 -7.61
N ASN A 11 -12.04 -5.83 -8.88
CA ASN A 11 -11.48 -6.84 -9.78
C ASN A 11 -10.04 -7.15 -9.39
N ALA A 12 -9.24 -6.13 -9.05
CA ALA A 12 -7.88 -6.32 -8.56
C ALA A 12 -7.89 -7.10 -7.23
N LEU A 13 -8.78 -6.75 -6.29
CA LEU A 13 -8.98 -7.49 -5.04
C LEU A 13 -9.37 -8.95 -5.29
N PHE A 14 -10.33 -9.19 -6.19
CA PHE A 14 -10.77 -10.54 -6.54
C PHE A 14 -9.63 -11.37 -7.15
N TYR A 15 -8.86 -10.77 -8.05
CA TYR A 15 -7.72 -11.41 -8.70
C TYR A 15 -6.61 -11.78 -7.71
N MET A 16 -6.27 -10.89 -6.77
CA MET A 16 -5.30 -11.18 -5.70
C MET A 16 -5.79 -12.34 -4.82
N LYS A 17 -7.08 -12.34 -4.46
CA LYS A 17 -7.68 -13.42 -3.67
C LYS A 17 -7.66 -14.78 -4.38
N GLN A 18 -7.87 -14.81 -5.70
CA GLN A 18 -7.75 -16.05 -6.48
C GLN A 18 -6.33 -16.65 -6.45
N ARG A 19 -5.32 -15.82 -6.20
CA ARG A 19 -3.93 -16.25 -6.01
C ARG A 19 -3.59 -16.63 -4.56
N GLY A 20 -4.59 -16.73 -3.70
CA GLY A 20 -4.41 -17.11 -2.30
C GLY A 20 -3.97 -15.97 -1.39
N ILE A 21 -3.93 -14.73 -1.89
CA ILE A 21 -3.64 -13.56 -1.04
C ILE A 21 -4.88 -13.28 -0.19
N PRO A 22 -4.79 -13.26 1.15
CA PRO A 22 -5.96 -13.01 1.98
C PRO A 22 -6.45 -11.57 1.81
N HIS A 23 -7.72 -11.35 2.16
CA HIS A 23 -8.41 -10.12 1.77
C HIS A 23 -7.77 -8.85 2.34
N ARG A 24 -7.26 -8.92 3.58
CA ARG A 24 -6.64 -7.78 4.27
C ARG A 24 -5.33 -7.38 3.60
N GLU A 25 -4.51 -8.36 3.25
CA GLU A 25 -3.23 -8.21 2.58
C GLU A 25 -3.44 -7.67 1.16
N ALA A 26 -4.45 -8.18 0.43
CA ALA A 26 -4.80 -7.66 -0.88
C ALA A 26 -5.22 -6.18 -0.84
N GLN A 27 -6.02 -5.78 0.16
CA GLN A 27 -6.38 -4.37 0.35
C GLN A 27 -5.14 -3.53 0.70
N ALA A 28 -4.32 -4.00 1.63
CA ALA A 28 -3.13 -3.28 2.05
C ALA A 28 -2.13 -3.10 0.90
N LEU A 29 -1.91 -4.12 0.07
CA LEU A 29 -1.07 -4.03 -1.13
C LEU A 29 -1.57 -2.97 -2.11
N LEU A 30 -2.88 -2.88 -2.35
CA LEU A 30 -3.45 -1.87 -3.23
C LEU A 30 -3.30 -0.45 -2.66
N LEU A 31 -3.54 -0.26 -1.36
CA LEU A 31 -3.31 1.04 -0.71
C LEU A 31 -1.83 1.41 -0.70
N TYR A 32 -0.95 0.44 -0.41
CA TYR A 32 0.49 0.66 -0.43
C TYR A 32 0.95 1.10 -1.81
N ALA A 33 0.57 0.38 -2.87
CA ALA A 33 0.88 0.72 -4.25
C ALA A 33 0.37 2.12 -4.65
N PHE A 34 -0.80 2.51 -4.13
CA PHE A 34 -1.33 3.87 -4.33
C PHE A 34 -0.46 4.94 -3.65
N THR A 35 0.07 4.67 -2.45
CA THR A 35 0.93 5.60 -1.71
C THR A 35 2.40 5.60 -2.16
N ASP A 36 2.84 4.56 -2.86
CA ASP A 36 4.24 4.33 -3.20
C ASP A 36 4.85 5.45 -4.06
N GLU A 37 4.06 6.07 -4.96
CA GLU A 37 4.52 7.21 -5.76
C GLU A 37 4.98 8.40 -4.90
N VAL A 38 4.35 8.60 -3.74
CA VAL A 38 4.71 9.67 -2.80
C VAL A 38 5.84 9.23 -1.89
N VAL A 39 5.76 8.01 -1.35
CA VAL A 39 6.76 7.47 -0.40
C VAL A 39 8.13 7.30 -1.07
N SER A 40 8.17 6.83 -2.32
CA SER A 40 9.40 6.63 -3.09
C SER A 40 10.19 7.93 -3.37
N ARG A 41 9.54 9.09 -3.28
CA ARG A 41 10.20 10.41 -3.45
C ARG A 41 10.95 10.86 -2.20
N ILE A 42 10.76 10.20 -1.06
CA ILE A 42 11.44 10.51 0.19
C ILE A 42 12.92 10.12 0.06
N LYS A 43 13.80 11.13 0.04
CA LYS A 43 15.24 10.93 -0.14
C LYS A 43 15.98 10.50 1.13
N ILE A 44 15.40 10.73 2.30
CA ILE A 44 16.01 10.41 3.59
C ILE A 44 15.62 8.97 3.94
N PRO A 45 16.54 7.99 3.93
CA PRO A 45 16.17 6.58 4.12
C PRO A 45 15.48 6.31 5.46
N ALA A 46 15.96 6.93 6.54
CA ALA A 46 15.34 6.79 7.86
C ALA A 46 13.90 7.31 7.89
N LEU A 47 13.60 8.39 7.16
CA LEU A 47 12.24 8.94 7.06
C LEU A 47 11.35 8.05 6.19
N LYS A 48 11.88 7.54 5.07
CA LYS A 48 11.17 6.58 4.22
C LYS A 48 10.78 5.36 5.02
N TYR A 49 11.72 4.78 5.77
CA TYR A 49 11.48 3.63 6.65
C TYR A 49 10.39 3.91 7.68
N TRP A 50 10.53 5.02 8.43
CA TRP A 50 9.57 5.38 9.46
C TRP A 50 8.15 5.58 8.91
N ILE A 51 8.02 6.18 7.72
CA ILE A 51 6.72 6.35 7.06
C ILE A 51 6.16 5.01 6.57
N THR A 52 6.97 4.12 6.00
CA THR A 52 6.54 2.79 5.58
C THR A 52 6.03 1.95 6.76
N GLU A 53 6.70 2.02 7.92
CA GLU A 53 6.25 1.38 9.16
C GLU A 53 4.90 1.95 9.62
N LEU A 54 4.76 3.28 9.62
CA LEU A 54 3.50 3.95 9.99
C LEU A 54 2.33 3.53 9.10
N ILE A 55 2.57 3.41 7.79
CA ILE A 55 1.56 2.94 6.83
C ILE A 55 1.19 1.48 7.11
N SER A 56 2.19 0.63 7.35
CA SER A 56 1.98 -0.80 7.63
C SER A 56 1.14 -1.01 8.89
N ASP A 57 1.47 -0.30 9.97
CA ASP A 57 0.69 -0.31 11.22
C ASP A 57 -0.76 0.16 10.98
N LYS A 58 -0.93 1.23 10.21
CA LYS A 58 -2.27 1.76 9.89
C LYS A 58 -3.12 0.78 9.08
N LEU A 59 -2.50 -0.01 8.21
CA LEU A 59 -3.16 -1.04 7.41
C LEU A 59 -3.33 -2.36 8.18
N GLY A 60 -2.65 -2.52 9.32
CA GLY A 60 -2.70 -3.70 10.17
C GLY A 60 -2.14 -4.94 9.49
N VAL A 61 -1.08 -4.76 8.68
CA VAL A 61 -0.35 -5.84 8.00
C VAL A 61 1.15 -5.58 8.12
N THR A 62 1.95 -6.65 8.07
CA THR A 62 3.40 -6.53 7.88
C THR A 62 3.68 -6.50 6.39
N LEU A 63 4.26 -5.41 5.90
CA LEU A 63 4.71 -5.30 4.51
C LEU A 63 6.22 -5.56 4.48
N ASP A 64 6.62 -6.72 3.98
CA ASP A 64 8.03 -7.02 3.71
C ASP A 64 8.46 -6.27 2.44
N VAL A 65 8.63 -4.95 2.54
CA VAL A 65 9.09 -4.13 1.41
C VAL A 65 10.60 -3.97 1.50
N GLU A 66 11.31 -4.41 0.46
CA GLU A 66 12.72 -4.05 0.29
C GLU A 66 12.83 -2.53 0.13
N ILE A 67 13.62 -1.88 0.99
CA ILE A 67 13.78 -0.41 1.03
C ILE A 67 14.84 0.08 0.07
#